data_AF-A0A358AV56-F1
#
_entry.id   AF-A0A358AV56-F1
#
_cell.length_a   1.000
_cell.length_b   1.000
_cell.length_c   1.000
_cell.angle_alpha   90.00
_cell.angle_beta   90.00
_cell.angle_gamma   90.00
#
_symmetry.space_group_name_H-M   'P 1'
#
loop_
_entity.id
_entity.type
_entity.pdbx_description
1 polymer ?
#
loop_
_entity_poly.entity_id
_entity_poly.type
_entity_poly.pdbx_seq_one_letter_code
_entity_poly.pdbx_strand_id
1 'polypeptide(L)'
;MKKKMTVLLASVLLAVFVFAGCGGVAEIRKPAPSEGAAMFTVEGSCEAAVGAGVITVSGTANLMSGTNGVIALMGADGEDLGKVDFVMQAGEAITHEFAVDEGWPQHVYAFITFDTDQAKGQPREVTDVYGKKFENLEGEDVIWDLQGCIVSFMSGMVEINSGN
;
A
#
# COMPACT_ATOMS: atom_id res chain seq x y z
N MET A 1 -55.29 -31.93 -0.48
CA MET A 1 -54.77 -30.57 -0.17
C MET A 1 -53.48 -30.59 0.66
N LYS A 2 -53.24 -31.56 1.56
CA LYS A 2 -52.04 -31.60 2.42
C LYS A 2 -50.69 -31.80 1.68
N LYS A 3 -50.61 -32.64 0.63
CA LYS A 3 -49.35 -32.90 -0.11
C LYS A 3 -48.83 -31.71 -0.94
N LYS A 4 -49.71 -30.83 -1.44
CA LYS A 4 -49.31 -29.65 -2.23
C LYS A 4 -48.76 -28.52 -1.35
N MET A 5 -49.16 -28.48 -0.08
CA MET A 5 -48.72 -27.48 0.90
C MET A 5 -47.33 -27.79 1.47
N THR A 6 -46.98 -29.08 1.56
CA THR A 6 -45.65 -29.51 2.04
C THR A 6 -44.53 -29.28 1.02
N VAL A 7 -44.84 -29.40 -0.28
CA VAL A 7 -43.85 -29.17 -1.36
C VAL A 7 -43.50 -27.69 -1.49
N LEU A 8 -44.49 -26.79 -1.31
CA LEU A 8 -44.27 -25.35 -1.37
C LEU A 8 -43.37 -24.84 -0.23
N LEU A 9 -43.50 -25.43 0.97
CA LEU A 9 -42.72 -25.05 2.15
C LEU A 9 -41.25 -25.49 2.02
N ALA A 10 -40.99 -26.64 1.40
CA ALA A 10 -39.63 -27.14 1.16
C ALA A 10 -38.89 -26.32 0.08
N SER A 11 -39.58 -25.85 -0.96
CA SER A 11 -38.98 -24.99 -1.99
C SER A 11 -38.64 -23.58 -1.51
N VAL A 12 -39.38 -23.04 -0.54
CA VAL A 12 -39.09 -21.72 0.05
C VAL A 12 -37.90 -21.78 0.99
N LEU A 13 -37.76 -22.85 1.79
CA LEU A 13 -36.59 -23.04 2.67
C LEU A 13 -35.28 -23.24 1.89
N LEU A 14 -35.34 -23.89 0.72
CA LEU A 14 -34.16 -24.06 -0.14
C LEU A 14 -33.74 -22.74 -0.83
N ALA A 15 -34.69 -21.86 -1.15
CA ALA A 15 -34.40 -20.57 -1.76
C ALA A 15 -33.77 -19.55 -0.79
N VAL A 16 -34.07 -19.63 0.51
CA VAL A 16 -33.49 -18.73 1.53
C VAL A 16 -31.99 -19.00 1.76
N PHE A 17 -31.52 -20.24 1.54
CA PHE A 17 -30.08 -20.54 1.61
C PHE A 17 -29.28 -20.03 0.42
N VAL A 18 -29.91 -19.78 -0.74
CA VAL A 18 -29.20 -19.29 -1.94
C VAL A 18 -28.98 -17.78 -1.87
N PHE A 19 -29.80 -17.03 -1.12
CA PHE A 19 -29.65 -15.58 -0.94
C PHE A 19 -28.76 -15.18 0.26
N ALA A 20 -28.34 -16.12 1.11
CA ALA A 20 -27.29 -15.88 2.11
C ALA A 20 -25.86 -16.00 1.55
N GLY A 21 -25.72 -16.26 0.25
CA GLY A 21 -24.42 -16.37 -0.43
C GLY A 21 -23.77 -15.05 -0.86
N CYS A 22 -24.44 -13.90 -0.67
CA CYS A 22 -23.88 -12.56 -0.86
C CYS A 22 -23.92 -11.79 0.46
N GLY A 23 -23.19 -12.23 1.47
CA GLY A 23 -23.40 -11.76 2.84
C GLY A 23 -22.16 -11.82 3.71
N GLY A 24 -21.07 -11.26 3.23
CA GLY A 24 -19.86 -11.03 4.02
C GLY A 24 -18.77 -10.57 3.09
N VAL A 25 -18.57 -9.26 2.96
CA VAL A 25 -17.27 -8.77 2.51
C VAL A 25 -16.29 -9.41 3.49
N ALA A 26 -15.44 -10.33 3.02
CA ALA A 26 -14.40 -10.88 3.85
C ALA A 26 -13.55 -9.69 4.31
N GLU A 27 -13.69 -9.32 5.58
CA GLU A 27 -12.94 -8.20 6.15
C GLU A 27 -11.46 -8.57 6.09
N ILE A 28 -10.67 -7.79 5.35
CA ILE A 28 -9.23 -7.95 5.31
C ILE A 28 -8.72 -7.49 6.68
N ARG A 29 -8.30 -8.45 7.49
CA ARG A 29 -7.77 -8.20 8.83
C ARG A 29 -6.29 -7.88 8.75
N LYS A 30 -5.86 -6.87 9.52
CA LYS A 30 -4.44 -6.61 9.74
C LYS A 30 -3.77 -7.87 10.28
N PRO A 31 -2.59 -8.27 9.75
CA PRO A 31 -1.79 -9.34 10.32
C PRO A 31 -1.56 -9.12 11.83
N ALA A 32 -1.73 -10.18 12.62
CA ALA A 32 -1.47 -10.11 14.05
C ALA A 32 0.04 -10.00 14.29
N PRO A 33 0.50 -9.16 15.23
CA PRO A 33 1.90 -9.07 15.60
C PRO A 33 2.48 -10.42 16.03
N SER A 34 3.77 -10.60 15.82
CA SER A 34 4.50 -11.78 16.29
C SER A 34 4.46 -11.85 17.83
N GLU A 35 4.23 -13.05 18.38
CA GLU A 35 4.12 -13.25 19.83
C GLU A 35 5.40 -12.80 20.54
N GLY A 36 5.26 -11.90 21.52
CA GLY A 36 6.37 -11.35 22.29
C GLY A 36 7.26 -10.35 21.54
N ALA A 37 6.93 -10.00 20.29
CA ALA A 37 7.65 -8.97 19.55
C ALA A 37 7.28 -7.57 20.05
N ALA A 38 8.24 -6.64 19.96
CA ALA A 38 7.97 -5.23 20.17
C ALA A 38 7.24 -4.65 18.96
N MET A 39 6.28 -3.77 19.20
CA MET A 39 5.68 -2.95 18.15
C MET A 39 6.57 -1.74 17.85
N PHE A 40 6.63 -1.36 16.58
CA PHE A 40 7.37 -0.21 16.11
C PHE A 40 6.41 0.79 15.45
N THR A 41 6.28 1.97 16.05
CA THR A 41 5.54 3.07 15.44
C THR A 41 6.36 3.66 14.30
N VAL A 42 5.77 3.63 13.11
CA VAL A 42 6.36 4.13 11.88
C VAL A 42 6.13 5.63 11.79
N GLU A 43 7.19 6.36 11.47
CA GLU A 43 7.20 7.79 11.21
C GLU A 43 8.00 8.06 9.95
N GLY A 44 7.56 9.02 9.16
CA GLY A 44 8.24 9.38 7.93
C GLY A 44 7.52 10.50 7.20
N SER A 45 7.96 10.73 5.96
CA SER A 45 7.41 11.76 5.10
C SER A 45 7.67 11.42 3.64
N CYS A 46 6.81 11.95 2.77
CA CYS A 46 7.02 11.99 1.34
C CYS A 46 6.67 13.41 0.86
N GLU A 47 7.57 14.00 0.10
CA GLU A 47 7.41 15.29 -0.55
C GLU A 47 7.78 15.14 -2.02
N ALA A 48 7.09 15.89 -2.87
CA ALA A 48 7.39 15.93 -4.29
C ALA A 48 7.37 17.38 -4.79
N ALA A 49 8.37 17.74 -5.58
CA ALA A 49 8.53 19.06 -6.15
C ALA A 49 8.78 18.95 -7.65
N VAL A 50 8.17 19.85 -8.42
CA VAL A 50 8.36 19.94 -9.88
C VAL A 50 9.27 21.11 -10.23
N GLY A 51 10.25 20.86 -11.10
CA GLY A 51 11.17 21.88 -11.60
C GLY A 51 11.87 21.42 -12.88
N ALA A 52 11.99 22.32 -13.86
CA ALA A 52 12.73 22.08 -15.10
C ALA A 52 12.37 20.76 -15.84
N GLY A 53 11.09 20.37 -15.84
CA GLY A 53 10.63 19.13 -16.49
C GLY A 53 10.96 17.84 -15.72
N VAL A 54 11.32 17.96 -14.44
CA VAL A 54 11.61 16.84 -13.54
C VAL A 54 10.73 16.95 -12.31
N ILE A 55 10.29 15.81 -11.79
CA ILE A 55 9.69 15.69 -10.47
C ILE A 55 10.72 15.03 -9.55
N THR A 56 11.16 15.78 -8.55
CA THR A 56 12.02 15.27 -7.49
C THR A 56 11.12 14.81 -6.35
N VAL A 57 11.21 13.54 -6.01
CA VAL A 57 10.59 12.95 -4.83
C VAL A 57 11.65 12.84 -3.73
N SER A 58 11.29 13.23 -2.52
CA SER A 58 12.15 13.12 -1.35
C SER A 58 11.37 12.77 -0.10
N GLY A 59 11.98 12.09 0.85
CA GLY A 59 11.31 11.76 2.09
C GLY A 59 12.19 11.14 3.15
N THR A 60 11.54 10.72 4.23
CA THR A 60 12.19 10.07 5.38
C THR A 60 11.35 8.89 5.85
N ALA A 61 11.99 7.94 6.53
CA ALA A 61 11.33 6.86 7.24
C ALA A 61 12.20 6.45 8.43
N ASN A 62 11.60 6.17 9.58
CA ASN A 62 12.30 5.67 10.77
C ASN A 62 12.52 4.15 10.75
N LEU A 63 12.68 3.56 9.57
CA LEU A 63 12.98 2.14 9.39
C LEU A 63 14.49 1.90 9.34
N MET A 64 14.91 0.68 9.67
CA MET A 64 16.33 0.33 9.71
C MET A 64 16.97 0.36 8.33
N SER A 65 18.27 0.66 8.28
CA SER A 65 19.07 0.51 7.06
C SER A 65 19.02 -0.94 6.56
N GLY A 66 19.02 -1.11 5.24
CA GLY A 66 18.80 -2.39 4.58
C GLY A 66 17.34 -2.68 4.26
N THR A 67 16.38 -1.89 4.77
CA THR A 67 14.98 -2.01 4.36
C THR A 67 14.83 -1.64 2.88
N ASN A 68 14.27 -2.54 2.10
CA ASN A 68 13.98 -2.30 0.69
C ASN A 68 12.70 -1.47 0.58
N GLY A 69 12.70 -0.46 -0.29
CA GLY A 69 11.54 0.40 -0.50
C GLY A 69 11.33 0.69 -1.98
N VAL A 70 10.19 1.30 -2.27
CA VAL A 70 9.85 1.79 -3.61
C VAL A 70 9.48 3.26 -3.54
N ILE A 71 10.00 4.03 -4.48
CA ILE A 71 9.46 5.36 -4.80
C ILE A 71 8.61 5.19 -6.05
N ALA A 72 7.35 5.60 -5.99
CA ALA A 72 6.42 5.53 -7.13
C ALA A 72 5.79 6.90 -7.39
N LEU A 73 5.45 7.15 -8.64
CA LEU A 73 4.70 8.32 -9.08
C LEU A 73 3.43 7.86 -9.77
N MET A 74 2.29 8.43 -9.37
CA MET A 74 0.99 8.06 -9.92
C MET A 74 0.19 9.29 -10.33
N GLY A 75 -0.57 9.17 -11.41
CA GLY A 75 -1.61 10.12 -11.78
C GLY A 75 -2.75 10.13 -10.77
N ALA A 76 -3.44 11.27 -10.63
CA ALA A 76 -4.63 11.38 -9.77
C ALA A 76 -5.80 10.47 -10.22
N ASP A 77 -5.76 9.96 -11.45
CA ASP A 77 -6.68 8.98 -12.02
C ASP A 77 -6.25 7.52 -11.77
N GLY A 78 -5.09 7.31 -11.12
CA GLY A 78 -4.54 5.99 -10.81
C GLY A 78 -3.56 5.45 -11.86
N GLU A 79 -3.18 6.23 -12.88
CA GLU A 79 -2.13 5.83 -13.83
C GLU A 79 -0.77 5.66 -13.13
N ASP A 80 -0.03 4.59 -13.44
CA ASP A 80 1.35 4.39 -13.00
C ASP A 80 2.30 5.13 -13.95
N LEU A 81 2.98 6.15 -13.44
CA LEU A 81 3.86 7.02 -14.23
C LEU A 81 5.34 6.62 -14.09
N GLY A 82 5.66 5.78 -13.11
CA GLY A 82 7.02 5.33 -12.88
C GLY A 82 7.26 4.88 -11.45
N LYS A 83 8.25 4.00 -11.29
CA LYS A 83 8.72 3.55 -9.99
C LYS A 83 10.20 3.18 -10.00
N VAL A 84 10.82 3.27 -8.83
CA VAL A 84 12.20 2.82 -8.60
C VAL A 84 12.30 2.10 -7.25
N ASP A 85 12.99 0.96 -7.27
CA ASP A 85 13.34 0.25 -6.04
C ASP A 85 14.60 0.88 -5.43
N PHE A 86 14.66 1.00 -4.11
CA PHE A 86 15.83 1.46 -3.37
C PHE A 86 16.06 0.63 -2.10
N VAL A 87 17.25 0.79 -1.51
CA VAL A 87 17.60 0.18 -0.21
C VAL A 87 17.98 1.30 0.75
N MET A 88 17.30 1.38 1.89
CA MET A 88 17.58 2.41 2.89
C MET A 88 19.03 2.37 3.38
N GLN A 89 19.73 3.49 3.28
CA GLN A 89 21.06 3.66 3.85
C GLN A 89 21.00 4.57 5.08
N ALA A 90 21.77 4.23 6.11
CA ALA A 90 21.80 5.01 7.33
C ALA A 90 22.32 6.44 7.08
N GLY A 91 21.51 7.46 7.41
CA GLY A 91 21.88 8.86 7.28
C GLY A 91 21.82 9.43 5.86
N GLU A 92 21.31 8.66 4.89
CA GLU A 92 21.06 9.15 3.53
C GLU A 92 19.60 9.53 3.34
N ALA A 93 19.35 10.55 2.51
CA ALA A 93 18.00 10.95 2.15
C ALA A 93 17.40 9.96 1.15
N ILE A 94 16.12 9.62 1.32
CA ILE A 94 15.37 8.89 0.30
C ILE A 94 15.01 9.91 -0.78
N THR A 95 15.56 9.76 -1.99
CA THR A 95 15.27 10.68 -3.08
C THR A 95 15.40 10.03 -4.45
N HIS A 96 14.56 10.46 -5.39
CA HIS A 96 14.67 10.11 -6.80
C HIS A 96 14.05 11.19 -7.68
N GLU A 97 14.47 11.22 -8.93
CA GLU A 97 14.00 12.16 -9.94
C GLU A 97 13.34 11.41 -11.10
N PHE A 98 12.12 11.81 -11.44
CA PHE A 98 11.40 11.33 -12.61
C PHE A 98 11.37 12.43 -13.67
N ALA A 99 11.83 12.11 -14.89
CA ALA A 99 11.63 13.00 -16.02
C ALA A 99 10.14 13.02 -16.38
N VAL A 100 9.56 14.23 -16.51
CA VAL A 100 8.17 14.40 -16.91
C VAL A 100 8.05 14.13 -18.41
N ASP A 101 7.13 13.24 -18.79
CA ASP A 101 6.85 12.91 -20.18
C ASP A 101 5.65 13.70 -20.73
N GLU A 102 5.60 13.85 -22.05
CA GLU A 102 4.44 14.41 -22.74
C GLU A 102 3.23 13.48 -22.57
N GLY A 103 2.11 14.06 -22.10
CA GLY A 103 0.86 13.32 -21.92
C GLY A 103 0.60 12.82 -20.51
N TRP A 104 1.52 13.05 -19.56
CA TRP A 104 1.24 12.80 -18.15
C TRP A 104 0.03 13.63 -17.66
N PRO A 105 -0.76 13.09 -16.72
CA PRO A 105 -1.87 13.82 -16.13
C PRO A 105 -1.36 15.07 -15.39
N GLN A 106 -2.18 16.13 -15.39
CA GLN A 106 -1.83 17.41 -14.76
C GLN A 106 -1.59 17.28 -13.26
N HIS A 107 -2.26 16.34 -12.58
CA HIS A 107 -2.13 16.14 -11.15
C HIS A 107 -1.55 14.77 -10.87
N VAL A 108 -0.47 14.76 -10.09
CA VAL A 108 0.25 13.54 -9.71
C VAL A 108 0.53 13.51 -8.22
N TYR A 109 0.73 12.30 -7.69
CA TYR A 109 1.11 12.02 -6.32
C TYR A 109 2.34 11.13 -6.30
N ALA A 110 3.25 11.39 -5.38
CA ALA A 110 4.39 10.52 -5.13
C ALA A 110 4.17 9.69 -3.87
N PHE A 111 4.69 8.48 -3.88
CA PHE A 111 4.62 7.53 -2.79
C PHE A 111 6.01 7.02 -2.47
N ILE A 112 6.30 6.90 -1.17
CA ILE A 112 7.44 6.12 -0.67
C ILE A 112 6.83 4.96 0.13
N THR A 113 7.01 3.75 -0.37
CA THR A 113 6.39 2.55 0.20
C THR A 113 7.41 1.52 0.65
N PHE A 114 7.03 0.77 1.67
CA PHE A 114 7.77 -0.38 2.17
C PHE A 114 6.78 -1.52 2.44
N ASP A 115 6.99 -2.65 1.80
CA ASP A 115 6.25 -3.88 2.06
C ASP A 115 7.17 -5.10 1.87
N THR A 116 6.63 -6.30 2.04
CA THR A 116 7.41 -7.54 1.99
C THR A 116 7.51 -8.19 0.62
N ASP A 117 6.78 -7.66 -0.38
CA ASP A 117 6.57 -8.32 -1.67
C ASP A 117 7.16 -7.51 -2.85
N GLN A 118 7.33 -6.19 -2.68
CA GLN A 118 7.97 -5.27 -3.62
C GLN A 118 9.48 -5.20 -3.41
N ALA A 119 10.19 -4.52 -4.32
CA ALA A 119 11.63 -4.29 -4.25
C ALA A 119 12.48 -5.55 -3.99
N LYS A 120 12.07 -6.70 -4.56
CA LYS A 120 12.67 -8.04 -4.41
C LYS A 120 12.42 -8.71 -3.04
N GLY A 121 11.45 -8.22 -2.28
CA GLY A 121 11.14 -8.62 -0.92
C GLY A 121 12.13 -8.04 0.09
N GLN A 122 11.97 -8.40 1.36
CA GLN A 122 12.78 -7.84 2.44
C GLN A 122 13.93 -8.77 2.87
N PRO A 123 15.11 -8.22 3.21
CA PRO A 123 16.18 -9.00 3.82
C PRO A 123 15.74 -9.63 5.12
N ARG A 124 16.40 -10.74 5.48
CA ARG A 124 16.06 -11.48 6.70
C ARG A 124 16.17 -10.60 7.94
N GLU A 125 17.21 -9.79 8.03
CA GLU A 125 17.48 -8.88 9.13
C GLU A 125 16.32 -7.92 9.38
N VAL A 126 15.66 -7.48 8.31
CA VAL A 126 14.48 -6.60 8.38
C VAL A 126 13.26 -7.39 8.84
N THR A 127 13.01 -8.56 8.26
CA THR A 127 11.86 -9.42 8.63
C THR A 127 11.96 -10.01 10.04
N ASP A 128 13.18 -10.18 10.57
CA ASP A 128 13.41 -10.63 11.94
C ASP A 128 12.99 -9.55 12.96
N VAL A 129 13.03 -8.27 12.58
CA VAL A 129 12.62 -7.13 13.42
C VAL A 129 11.13 -6.81 13.21
N TYR A 130 10.73 -6.56 11.96
CA TYR A 130 9.39 -6.05 11.65
C TYR A 130 8.35 -7.12 11.38
N GLY A 131 8.77 -8.39 11.27
CA GLY A 131 7.90 -9.50 10.94
C GLY A 131 7.89 -9.81 9.44
N LYS A 132 7.46 -11.03 9.09
CA LYS A 132 7.48 -11.53 7.70
C LYS A 132 6.41 -10.92 6.81
N LYS A 133 5.46 -10.21 7.42
CA LYS A 133 4.39 -9.44 6.81
C LYS A 133 4.39 -8.00 7.32
N PHE A 134 5.50 -7.55 7.92
CA PHE A 134 5.57 -6.27 8.62
C PHE A 134 4.50 -6.11 9.72
N GLU A 135 4.07 -7.23 10.30
CA GLU A 135 2.99 -7.28 11.30
C GLU A 135 3.34 -6.58 12.62
N ASN A 136 4.63 -6.34 12.89
CA ASN A 136 5.10 -5.62 14.08
C ASN A 136 5.18 -4.10 13.86
N LEU A 137 4.78 -3.59 12.69
CA LEU A 137 4.68 -2.16 12.40
C LEU A 137 3.28 -1.62 12.72
N GLU A 138 3.24 -0.40 13.23
CA GLU A 138 2.01 0.36 13.49
C GLU A 138 2.21 1.84 13.19
N GLY A 139 1.12 2.59 13.08
CA GLY A 139 1.13 3.99 12.69
C GLY A 139 0.00 4.31 11.73
N GLU A 140 -0.23 5.60 11.48
CA GLU A 140 -1.29 6.07 10.58
C GLU A 140 -0.98 5.74 9.12
N ASP A 141 0.30 5.73 8.75
CA ASP A 141 0.78 5.39 7.40
C ASP A 141 0.94 3.88 7.15
N VAL A 142 0.47 3.04 8.09
CA VAL A 142 0.51 1.58 7.97
C VAL A 142 -0.86 1.04 7.55
N ILE A 143 -0.99 0.71 6.26
CA ILE A 143 -2.15 0.02 5.68
C ILE A 143 -1.88 -1.48 5.57
N TRP A 144 -2.89 -2.28 5.17
CA TRP A 144 -2.71 -3.72 5.02
C TRP A 144 -3.62 -4.33 3.96
N ASP A 145 -3.16 -5.43 3.39
CA ASP A 145 -3.91 -6.28 2.47
C ASP A 145 -3.80 -7.77 2.90
N LEU A 146 -4.00 -8.71 1.96
CA LEU A 146 -3.90 -10.14 2.25
C LEU A 146 -2.43 -10.62 2.38
N GLN A 147 -1.49 -9.83 1.87
CA GLN A 147 -0.08 -10.11 1.76
C GLN A 147 0.60 -9.68 3.05
N GLY A 148 0.35 -8.46 3.51
CA GLY A 148 0.89 -7.98 4.77
C GLY A 148 0.52 -6.53 5.09
N CYS A 149 1.27 -5.95 6.02
CA CYS A 149 1.29 -4.53 6.27
C CYS A 149 2.16 -3.83 5.22
N ILE A 150 1.73 -2.64 4.80
CA ILE A 150 2.42 -1.77 3.86
C ILE A 150 2.57 -0.42 4.56
N VAL A 151 3.81 0.06 4.67
CA VAL A 151 4.08 1.45 5.03
C VAL A 151 3.96 2.28 3.76
N SER A 152 3.17 3.36 3.78
CA SER A 152 2.95 4.21 2.62
C SER A 152 2.91 5.68 3.01
N PHE A 153 3.97 6.41 2.67
CA PHE A 153 3.99 7.87 2.80
C PHE A 153 3.61 8.50 1.46
N MET A 154 2.60 9.37 1.46
CA MET A 154 2.11 10.03 0.25
C MET A 154 2.45 11.53 0.28
N SER A 155 2.87 12.07 -0.86
CA SER A 155 3.08 13.50 -1.00
C SER A 155 1.75 14.28 -1.05
N GLY A 156 1.85 15.61 -0.92
CA GLY A 156 0.79 16.48 -1.44
C GLY A 156 0.62 16.30 -2.96
N MET A 157 -0.51 16.78 -3.49
CA MET A 157 -0.74 16.83 -4.94
C MET A 157 0.29 17.74 -5.61
N VAL A 158 0.94 17.24 -6.65
CA VAL A 158 1.84 18.01 -7.50
C VAL A 158 1.12 18.36 -8.79
N GLU A 159 1.12 19.64 -9.15
CA GLU A 159 0.58 20.12 -10.42
C GLU A 159 1.71 20.24 -11.46
N ILE A 160 1.57 19.49 -12.55
CA ILE A 160 2.45 19.56 -13.72
C ILE A 160 1.91 20.65 -14.64
N ASN A 161 2.55 21.81 -14.63
CA ASN A 161 2.25 22.87 -15.58
C ASN A 161 2.71 22.43 -16.97
N SER A 162 1.77 22.01 -17.82
CA SER A 162 1.98 21.77 -19.25
C SER A 162 2.14 23.12 -19.96
N GLY A 163 3.29 23.77 -19.77
CA GLY A 163 3.56 25.11 -20.25
C GLY A 163 5.04 25.35 -20.51
N ASN A 164 5.52 24.85 -21.65
CA ASN A 164 6.60 25.46 -22.44
C ASN A 164 6.21 25.40 -23.92
#